data_AF-C7ZHJ7-F1
#
_entry.id   AF-C7ZHJ7-F1
#
_cell.length_a   1.000
_cell.length_b   1.000
_cell.length_c   1.000
_cell.angle_alpha   90.00
_cell.angle_beta   90.00
_cell.angle_gamma   90.00
#
_symmetry.space_group_name_H-M   'P 1'
#
loop_
_entity.id
_entity.type
_entity.pdbx_description
1 polymer ?
#
loop_
_entity_poly.entity_id
_entity_poly.type
_entity_poly.pdbx_seq_one_letter_code
_entity_poly.pdbx_strand_id
1 'polypeptide(L)'
;MPLPEGVNEMGFTGALTESAVEVTQCEMNDILVPTEVKIVFKGVASNTETASEGLMAEYHGHIFGESRQCPIFEVKTITYRNDPIIPICITERTPEKIETDEDSCKRLNSLQSAKTQFCNKVGHVAFASKPGFYIPTIYLMGDDIDPTNLKDVIWAAATRCQQRANNFVFGECHASF
;
A
#
# COMPACT_ATOMS: atom_id res chain seq x y z
N MET A 1 -5.97 6.84 -2.02
CA MET A 1 -4.96 7.80 -2.54
C MET A 1 -4.48 8.62 -1.35
N PRO A 2 -3.18 8.82 -1.13
CA PRO A 2 -2.70 9.59 0.02
C PRO A 2 -2.86 11.10 -0.26
N LEU A 3 -4.10 11.58 -0.28
CA LEU A 3 -4.39 12.99 -0.50
C LEU A 3 -4.02 13.82 0.74
N PRO A 4 -3.78 15.14 0.58
CA PRO A 4 -3.64 16.06 1.70
C PRO A 4 -4.90 16.08 2.57
N GLU A 5 -4.74 16.44 3.84
CA GLU A 5 -5.87 16.57 4.75
C GLU A 5 -6.87 17.64 4.27
N GLY A 6 -8.16 17.36 4.44
CA GLY A 6 -9.25 18.24 4.01
C GLY A 6 -9.55 18.19 2.51
N VAL A 7 -8.79 17.43 1.71
CA VAL A 7 -9.06 17.23 0.28
C VAL A 7 -10.00 16.03 0.10
N ASN A 8 -11.11 16.24 -0.60
CA ASN A 8 -12.12 15.21 -0.83
C ASN A 8 -11.73 14.28 -1.99
N GLU A 9 -11.67 12.97 -1.72
CA GLU A 9 -11.35 11.92 -2.69
C GLU A 9 -12.32 11.86 -3.87
N MET A 10 -13.60 12.17 -3.69
CA MET A 10 -14.59 12.17 -4.78
C MET A 10 -14.25 13.21 -5.85
N GLY A 11 -13.73 14.37 -5.44
CA GLY A 11 -13.25 15.40 -6.37
C GLY A 11 -12.04 14.92 -7.17
N PHE A 12 -11.14 14.16 -6.52
CA PHE A 12 -10.00 13.56 -7.21
C PHE A 12 -10.42 12.46 -8.19
N THR A 13 -11.39 11.62 -7.82
CA THR A 13 -11.97 10.63 -8.74
C THR A 13 -12.52 11.31 -9.98
N GLY A 14 -13.23 12.44 -9.81
CA GLY A 14 -13.73 13.18 -10.97
C GLY A 14 -12.65 13.80 -11.85
N ALA A 15 -11.52 14.21 -11.27
CA ALA A 15 -10.35 14.65 -12.04
C ALA A 15 -9.69 13.50 -12.81
N LEU A 16 -9.66 12.29 -12.24
CA LEU A 16 -9.13 11.09 -12.91
C LEU A 16 -10.02 10.60 -14.05
N THR A 17 -11.34 10.67 -13.89
CA THR A 17 -12.31 10.17 -14.87
C THR A 17 -12.81 11.24 -15.84
N GLU A 18 -12.29 12.48 -15.72
CA GLU A 18 -12.73 13.66 -16.48
C GLU A 18 -14.24 13.98 -16.32
N SER A 19 -14.88 13.47 -15.27
CA SER A 19 -16.32 13.59 -15.05
C SER A 19 -16.65 13.61 -13.56
N ALA A 20 -17.53 14.51 -13.11
CA ALA A 20 -17.95 14.53 -11.72
C ALA A 20 -18.62 13.20 -11.30
N VAL A 21 -18.29 12.72 -10.09
CA VAL A 21 -18.94 11.53 -9.51
C VAL A 21 -20.35 11.91 -9.09
N GLU A 22 -21.36 11.21 -9.61
CA GLU A 22 -22.75 11.38 -9.18
C GLU A 22 -22.94 10.85 -7.77
N VAL A 23 -23.54 11.69 -6.91
CA VAL A 23 -23.78 11.38 -5.50
C VAL A 23 -25.21 11.66 -5.12
N THR A 24 -25.71 10.90 -4.15
CA THR A 24 -27.01 11.10 -3.51
C THR A 24 -26.82 11.24 -2.01
N GLN A 25 -27.71 11.99 -1.36
CA GLN A 25 -27.72 12.10 0.10
C GLN A 25 -28.17 10.78 0.73
N CYS A 26 -27.47 10.38 1.78
CA CYS A 26 -27.85 9.25 2.61
C CYS A 26 -29.10 9.60 3.44
N GLU A 27 -30.10 8.73 3.48
CA GLU A 27 -31.37 9.02 4.21
C GLU A 27 -31.21 9.32 5.71
N MET A 28 -30.15 8.84 6.37
CA MET A 28 -29.97 8.95 7.83
C MET A 28 -29.11 10.15 8.24
N ASN A 29 -28.27 10.68 7.35
CA ASN A 29 -27.27 11.68 7.67
C ASN A 29 -26.88 12.51 6.44
N ASP A 30 -26.15 13.60 6.65
CA ASP A 30 -25.71 14.50 5.57
C ASP A 30 -24.49 13.98 4.79
N ILE A 31 -24.23 12.67 4.85
CA ILE A 31 -23.14 12.03 4.10
C ILE A 31 -23.62 11.76 2.67
N LEU A 32 -22.83 12.22 1.70
CA LEU A 32 -23.05 11.94 0.29
C LEU A 32 -22.44 10.58 -0.06
N VAL A 33 -23.21 9.75 -0.75
CA VAL A 33 -22.74 8.43 -1.24
C VAL A 33 -22.88 8.37 -2.77
N PRO A 34 -21.98 7.67 -3.49
CA PRO A 34 -22.11 7.52 -4.93
C PRO A 34 -23.46 6.89 -5.32
N THR A 35 -24.14 7.47 -6.30
CA THR A 35 -25.48 7.02 -6.71
C THR A 35 -25.47 5.56 -7.21
N GLU A 36 -24.39 5.16 -7.87
CA GLU A 36 -24.23 3.83 -8.50
C GLU A 36 -23.79 2.70 -7.56
N VAL A 37 -23.67 2.97 -6.26
CA VAL A 37 -23.31 1.95 -5.26
C VAL A 37 -24.36 0.82 -5.19
N LYS A 38 -23.90 -0.42 -5.02
CA LYS A 38 -24.77 -1.61 -4.95
C LYS A 38 -25.40 -1.82 -3.58
N ILE A 39 -24.63 -1.59 -2.51
CA ILE A 39 -25.03 -1.74 -1.12
C ILE A 39 -24.38 -0.63 -0.29
N VAL A 40 -25.15 -0.01 0.60
CA VAL A 40 -24.66 0.96 1.58
C VAL A 40 -25.02 0.48 2.99
N PHE A 41 -24.02 0.32 3.84
CA PHE A 41 -24.18 0.09 5.27
C PHE A 41 -24.15 1.44 5.98
N LYS A 42 -25.23 1.78 6.67
CA LYS A 42 -25.39 3.05 7.39
C LYS A 42 -25.44 2.77 8.88
N GLY A 43 -24.65 3.51 9.65
CA GLY A 43 -24.43 3.18 11.04
C GLY A 43 -23.59 4.20 11.78
N VAL A 44 -23.17 3.82 12.99
CA VAL A 44 -22.30 4.64 13.84
C VAL A 44 -21.10 3.79 14.26
N ALA A 45 -19.91 4.32 14.09
CA ALA A 45 -18.70 3.75 14.67
C ALA A 45 -18.63 4.16 16.15
N SER A 46 -18.51 3.18 17.05
CA SER A 46 -18.36 3.44 18.48
C SER A 46 -16.95 3.94 18.79
N ASN A 47 -16.85 4.98 19.61
CA ASN A 47 -15.55 5.45 20.12
C ASN A 47 -15.13 4.75 21.43
N THR A 48 -15.99 3.90 21.99
CA THR A 48 -15.79 3.28 23.32
C THR A 48 -15.92 1.77 23.31
N GLU A 49 -16.79 1.23 22.47
CA GLU A 49 -17.05 -0.20 22.40
C GLU A 49 -16.16 -0.86 21.35
N THR A 50 -15.54 -1.97 21.74
CA THR A 50 -14.68 -2.77 20.87
C THR A 50 -15.14 -4.22 20.86
N ALA A 51 -14.89 -4.89 19.75
CA ALA A 51 -15.07 -6.33 19.61
C ALA A 51 -13.80 -6.97 19.04
N SER A 52 -13.70 -8.29 19.22
CA SER A 52 -12.62 -9.09 18.64
C SER A 52 -12.76 -9.13 17.11
N GLU A 53 -11.74 -8.68 16.39
CA GLU A 53 -11.62 -8.69 14.93
C GLU A 53 -10.41 -9.57 14.52
N GLY A 54 -10.52 -10.21 13.35
CA GLY A 54 -9.56 -11.22 12.89
C GLY A 54 -9.77 -12.61 13.52
N LEU A 55 -9.01 -13.62 13.09
CA LEU A 55 -7.85 -13.54 12.20
C LEU A 55 -8.23 -13.50 10.71
N MET A 56 -7.49 -12.71 9.94
CA MET A 56 -7.63 -12.57 8.49
C MET A 56 -6.26 -12.83 7.84
N ALA A 57 -6.23 -13.40 6.64
CA ALA A 57 -4.99 -13.44 5.86
C ALA A 57 -4.61 -12.02 5.44
N GLU A 58 -3.36 -11.65 5.67
CA GLU A 58 -2.86 -10.31 5.35
C GLU A 58 -2.19 -10.26 3.98
N TYR A 59 -1.94 -9.04 3.49
CA TYR A 59 -1.35 -8.80 2.17
C TYR A 59 0.03 -9.44 1.96
N HIS A 60 0.73 -9.82 3.03
CA HIS A 60 2.00 -10.56 2.97
C HIS A 60 1.82 -12.05 2.65
N GLY A 61 0.58 -12.54 2.50
CA GLY A 61 0.27 -13.94 2.22
C GLY A 61 0.29 -14.85 3.45
N HIS A 62 0.20 -14.28 4.65
CA HIS A 62 0.25 -15.02 5.91
C HIS A 62 -0.90 -14.59 6.83
N ILE A 63 -1.31 -15.49 7.72
CA ILE A 63 -2.19 -15.20 8.86
C ILE A 63 -1.29 -15.10 10.09
N PHE A 64 -1.32 -13.96 10.78
CA PHE A 64 -0.48 -13.71 11.96
C PHE A 64 -1.32 -13.48 13.21
N GLY A 65 -0.72 -13.80 14.37
CA GLY A 65 -1.11 -13.22 15.66
C GLY A 65 -2.38 -13.78 16.29
N GLU A 66 -2.94 -12.97 17.18
CA GLU A 66 -4.19 -13.17 17.89
C GLU A 66 -5.18 -12.08 17.46
N SER A 67 -6.48 -12.33 17.63
CA SER A 67 -7.51 -11.32 17.31
C SER A 67 -7.28 -10.01 18.07
N ARG A 68 -7.58 -8.89 17.42
CA ARG A 68 -7.41 -7.56 18.00
C ARG A 68 -8.75 -6.98 18.41
N GLN A 69 -8.78 -6.19 19.48
CA GLN A 69 -9.95 -5.38 19.80
C GLN A 69 -10.03 -4.18 18.86
N CYS A 70 -11.06 -4.14 18.03
CA CYS A 70 -11.34 -3.08 17.06
C CYS A 70 -12.69 -2.41 17.37
N PRO A 71 -12.88 -1.12 17.03
CA PRO A 71 -14.15 -0.43 17.25
C PRO A 71 -15.33 -1.13 16.59
N ILE A 72 -16.48 -1.18 17.29
CA ILE A 72 -17.72 -1.72 16.73
C ILE A 72 -18.35 -0.68 15.79
N PHE A 73 -18.76 -1.12 14.61
CA PHE A 73 -19.63 -0.35 13.72
C PHE A 73 -21.06 -0.89 13.81
N GLU A 74 -21.95 -0.13 14.45
CA GLU A 74 -23.37 -0.51 14.60
C GLU A 74 -24.13 -0.12 13.32
N VAL A 75 -24.54 -1.11 12.53
CA VAL A 75 -25.35 -0.89 11.33
C VAL A 75 -26.82 -0.71 11.71
N LYS A 76 -27.35 0.48 11.43
CA LYS A 76 -28.75 0.86 11.70
C LYS A 76 -29.65 0.68 10.48
N THR A 77 -29.11 0.84 9.27
CA THR A 77 -29.88 0.71 8.03
C THR A 77 -28.99 0.20 6.92
N ILE A 78 -29.53 -0.69 6.09
CA ILE A 78 -28.87 -1.18 4.87
C ILE A 78 -29.76 -0.82 3.70
N THR A 79 -29.22 -0.10 2.72
CA THR A 79 -29.91 0.18 1.45
C THR A 79 -29.15 -0.48 0.32
N TYR A 80 -29.87 -1.10 -0.61
CA TYR A 80 -29.28 -1.87 -1.71
C TYR A 80 -30.13 -1.76 -2.97
N ARG A 81 -29.49 -1.96 -4.13
CA ARG A 81 -30.18 -2.05 -5.42
C ARG A 81 -30.77 -3.44 -5.62
N ASN A 82 -31.72 -3.57 -6.55
CA ASN A 82 -32.19 -4.88 -7.03
C ASN A 82 -30.99 -5.68 -7.56
N ASP A 83 -30.92 -6.97 -7.19
CA ASP A 83 -29.80 -7.87 -7.50
C ASP A 83 -28.42 -7.29 -7.10
N PRO A 84 -28.15 -7.10 -5.79
CA PRO A 84 -26.93 -6.45 -5.34
C PRO A 84 -25.72 -7.38 -5.46
N ILE A 85 -24.61 -6.84 -5.97
CA ILE A 85 -23.33 -7.54 -6.08
C ILE A 85 -22.41 -7.09 -4.94
N ILE A 86 -21.83 -8.05 -4.22
CA ILE A 86 -20.84 -7.81 -3.17
C ILE A 86 -19.47 -8.25 -3.68
N PRO A 87 -18.54 -7.33 -3.96
CA PRO A 87 -17.16 -7.72 -4.24
C PRO A 87 -16.51 -8.22 -2.95
N ILE A 88 -15.92 -9.40 -3.01
CA ILE A 88 -15.14 -9.99 -1.92
C ILE A 88 -13.68 -10.06 -2.38
N CYS A 89 -12.77 -9.60 -1.52
CA CYS A 89 -11.34 -9.78 -1.72
C CYS A 89 -10.87 -10.94 -0.86
N ILE A 90 -10.27 -11.96 -1.47
CA ILE A 90 -9.58 -13.03 -0.77
C ILE A 90 -8.09 -12.73 -0.86
N THR A 91 -7.48 -12.46 0.28
CA THR A 91 -6.06 -12.15 0.41
C THR A 91 -5.26 -13.44 0.38
N GLU A 92 -4.62 -13.74 -0.75
CA GLU A 92 -3.71 -14.88 -0.91
C GLU A 92 -2.29 -14.42 -1.27
N ARG A 93 -1.38 -15.38 -1.41
CA ARG A 93 0.01 -15.15 -1.82
C ARG A 93 0.08 -14.52 -3.22
N THR A 94 1.06 -13.63 -3.40
CA THR A 94 1.41 -13.02 -4.68
C THR A 94 1.59 -14.07 -5.79
N PRO A 95 1.10 -13.85 -7.02
CA PRO A 95 1.28 -14.80 -8.12
C PRO A 95 2.76 -15.00 -8.45
N GLU A 96 3.29 -16.19 -8.18
CA GLU A 96 4.68 -16.56 -8.47
C GLU A 96 4.83 -17.03 -9.91
N LYS A 97 5.82 -16.48 -10.63
CA LYS A 97 6.37 -17.10 -11.83
C LYS A 97 7.87 -16.81 -11.88
N ILE A 98 8.70 -17.84 -11.75
CA ILE A 98 10.15 -17.71 -11.82
C ILE A 98 10.72 -18.83 -12.70
N GLU A 99 11.43 -18.44 -13.75
CA GLU A 99 12.38 -19.26 -14.50
C GLU A 99 13.72 -18.53 -14.47
N THR A 100 14.79 -19.27 -14.15
CA THR A 100 16.13 -18.79 -13.82
C THR A 100 17.03 -18.73 -15.05
N ASP A 101 17.90 -17.71 -15.14
CA ASP A 101 19.09 -17.74 -15.98
C ASP A 101 20.27 -17.09 -15.23
N GLU A 102 21.44 -17.72 -15.31
CA GLU A 102 22.69 -17.32 -14.65
C GLU A 102 23.63 -16.67 -15.67
N ASP A 103 24.08 -15.42 -15.45
CA ASP A 103 25.51 -15.09 -15.63
C ASP A 103 25.95 -13.70 -15.13
N SER A 104 27.15 -13.72 -14.52
CA SER A 104 28.28 -12.78 -14.59
C SER A 104 28.27 -11.31 -14.08
N CYS A 105 29.26 -11.08 -13.19
CA CYS A 105 30.38 -10.11 -13.28
C CYS A 105 30.44 -8.77 -12.48
N LYS A 106 31.70 -8.32 -12.35
CA LYS A 106 32.35 -7.59 -11.24
C LYS A 106 32.48 -6.06 -11.41
N ARG A 107 32.81 -5.45 -10.24
CA ARG A 107 33.63 -4.24 -9.96
C ARG A 107 32.98 -2.85 -10.15
N LEU A 108 32.90 -2.10 -9.04
CA LEU A 108 33.27 -0.67 -8.97
C LEU A 108 33.42 -0.26 -7.47
N ASN A 109 34.67 0.00 -7.02
CA ASN A 109 34.99 0.39 -5.64
C ASN A 109 35.39 1.88 -5.50
N SER A 110 35.34 2.68 -6.58
CA SER A 110 35.86 4.06 -6.58
C SER A 110 34.83 5.15 -6.22
N LEU A 111 33.57 4.79 -5.97
CA LEU A 111 32.46 5.75 -5.71
C LEU A 111 31.73 5.53 -4.38
N GLN A 112 32.29 4.72 -3.47
CA GLN A 112 31.61 4.28 -2.24
C GLN A 112 31.13 5.43 -1.34
N SER A 113 31.89 6.52 -1.21
CA SER A 113 31.52 7.65 -0.35
C SER A 113 30.32 8.45 -0.89
N ALA A 114 30.26 8.68 -2.21
CA ALA A 114 29.13 9.37 -2.86
C ALA A 114 27.86 8.51 -2.85
N LYS A 115 28.02 7.19 -3.06
CA LYS A 115 26.91 6.22 -3.02
C LYS A 115 26.21 6.21 -1.66
N THR A 116 26.96 6.15 -0.57
CA THR A 116 26.40 6.15 0.79
C THR A 116 25.60 7.41 1.09
N GLN A 117 26.12 8.58 0.72
CA GLN A 117 25.41 9.85 0.93
C GLN A 117 24.10 9.92 0.12
N PHE A 118 24.11 9.40 -1.11
CA PHE A 118 22.91 9.34 -1.95
C PHE A 118 21.87 8.37 -1.38
N CYS A 119 22.27 7.13 -1.04
CA CYS A 119 21.36 6.14 -0.45
C CYS A 119 20.72 6.65 0.86
N ASN A 120 21.48 7.33 1.71
CA ASN A 120 20.95 7.91 2.94
C ASN A 120 19.92 9.00 2.68
N LYS A 121 20.17 9.91 1.73
CA LYS A 121 19.19 10.94 1.36
C LYS A 121 17.90 10.35 0.80
N VAL A 122 18.02 9.36 -0.08
CA VAL A 122 16.84 8.70 -0.67
C VAL A 122 16.05 7.95 0.41
N GLY A 123 16.73 7.20 1.28
CA GLY A 123 16.08 6.49 2.39
C GLY A 123 15.34 7.43 3.34
N HIS A 124 15.96 8.55 3.73
CA HIS A 124 15.31 9.54 4.59
C HIS A 124 14.05 10.14 3.96
N VAL A 125 14.07 10.48 2.67
CA VAL A 125 12.89 11.04 1.99
C VAL A 125 11.80 9.98 1.81
N ALA A 126 12.17 8.79 1.35
CA ALA A 126 11.22 7.74 1.05
C ALA A 126 10.55 7.19 2.31
N PHE A 127 11.33 6.81 3.33
CA PHE A 127 10.79 6.24 4.57
C PHE A 127 10.08 7.27 5.47
N ALA A 128 10.38 8.57 5.31
CA ALA A 128 9.61 9.62 6.00
C ALA A 128 8.26 9.92 5.33
N SER A 129 8.01 9.41 4.12
CA SER A 129 6.74 9.62 3.42
C SER A 129 5.65 8.64 3.89
N LYS A 130 4.38 9.04 3.84
CA LYS A 130 3.22 8.17 4.13
C LYS A 130 3.25 6.82 3.39
N PRO A 131 3.52 6.76 2.06
CA PRO A 131 3.62 5.47 1.37
C PRO A 131 4.86 4.67 1.76
N GLY A 132 5.95 5.33 2.15
CA GLY A 132 7.17 4.69 2.63
C GLY A 132 6.99 3.85 3.89
N PHE A 133 5.96 4.14 4.69
CA PHE A 133 5.61 3.34 5.86
C PHE A 133 5.29 1.87 5.55
N TYR A 134 4.74 1.60 4.36
CA TYR A 134 4.34 0.24 3.96
C TYR A 134 5.44 -0.50 3.18
N ILE A 135 6.54 0.16 2.84
CA ILE A 135 7.60 -0.38 1.99
C ILE A 135 8.84 -0.60 2.87
N PRO A 136 9.15 -1.85 3.27
CA PRO A 136 10.28 -2.12 4.16
C PRO A 136 11.63 -2.08 3.44
N THR A 137 11.66 -2.14 2.11
CA THR A 137 12.89 -2.27 1.33
C THR A 137 12.76 -1.54 0.00
N ILE A 138 13.78 -0.74 -0.32
CA ILE A 138 13.88 0.01 -1.58
C ILE A 138 15.15 -0.42 -2.30
N TYR A 139 15.01 -0.81 -3.56
CA TYR A 139 16.14 -1.15 -4.44
C TYR A 139 16.47 0.06 -5.31
N LEU A 140 17.71 0.55 -5.23
CA LEU A 140 18.22 1.61 -6.11
C LEU A 140 19.06 0.98 -7.21
N MET A 141 18.55 1.06 -8.44
CA MET A 141 19.15 0.47 -9.64
C MET A 141 19.52 1.56 -10.65
N GLY A 142 20.35 1.21 -11.62
CA GLY A 142 20.64 2.08 -12.76
C GLY A 142 19.43 2.20 -13.69
N ASP A 143 19.47 3.18 -14.59
CA ASP A 143 18.48 3.41 -15.65
C ASP A 143 18.47 2.30 -16.72
N ASP A 144 19.50 1.44 -16.72
CA ASP A 144 19.62 0.27 -17.58
C ASP A 144 18.76 -0.93 -17.13
N ILE A 145 18.15 -0.86 -15.94
CA ILE A 145 17.28 -1.91 -15.39
C ILE A 145 15.83 -1.44 -15.47
N ASP A 146 14.95 -2.25 -16.07
CA ASP A 146 13.51 -2.01 -16.06
C ASP A 146 12.91 -2.43 -14.70
N PRO A 147 12.43 -1.49 -13.86
CA PRO A 147 11.86 -1.83 -12.56
C PRO A 147 10.50 -2.52 -12.64
N THR A 148 9.86 -2.56 -13.81
CA THR A 148 8.58 -3.26 -14.03
C THR A 148 8.76 -4.74 -14.35
N ASN A 149 9.96 -5.13 -14.79
CA ASN A 149 10.33 -6.51 -15.07
C ASN A 149 11.05 -7.14 -13.86
N LEU A 150 10.36 -8.03 -13.16
CA LEU A 150 10.91 -8.69 -11.97
C LEU A 150 12.22 -9.44 -12.25
N LYS A 151 12.41 -9.99 -13.46
CA LYS A 151 13.64 -10.72 -13.81
C LYS A 151 14.85 -9.80 -13.83
N ASP A 152 14.71 -8.61 -14.39
CA ASP A 152 15.78 -7.62 -14.49
C ASP A 152 16.17 -7.11 -13.10
N VAL A 153 15.17 -6.90 -12.23
CA VAL A 153 15.37 -6.52 -10.83
C VAL A 153 16.10 -7.61 -10.05
N ILE A 154 15.70 -8.88 -10.20
CA ILE A 154 16.36 -10.02 -9.52
C ILE A 154 17.80 -10.16 -10.01
N TRP A 155 18.03 -10.10 -11.32
CA TRP A 155 19.37 -10.18 -11.91
C TRP A 155 20.27 -9.06 -11.38
N ALA A 156 19.78 -7.81 -11.37
CA ALA A 156 20.53 -6.67 -10.86
C ALA A 156 20.83 -6.80 -9.36
N ALA A 157 19.86 -7.25 -8.56
CA ALA A 157 20.06 -7.49 -7.14
C ALA A 157 21.13 -8.57 -6.89
N ALA A 158 21.07 -9.69 -7.62
CA ALA A 158 21.99 -10.81 -7.47
C ALA A 158 23.42 -10.47 -7.92
N THR A 159 23.57 -9.73 -9.01
CA THR A 159 24.89 -9.46 -9.62
C THR A 159 25.54 -8.16 -9.14
N ARG A 160 24.75 -7.15 -8.74
CA ARG A 160 25.25 -5.79 -8.41
C ARG A 160 25.18 -5.44 -6.92
N CYS A 161 24.48 -6.22 -6.08
CA CYS A 161 24.41 -5.98 -4.64
C CYS A 161 25.46 -6.79 -3.85
N GLN A 162 26.52 -6.13 -3.37
CA GLN A 162 27.45 -6.75 -2.42
C GLN A 162 26.87 -6.69 -1.00
N GLN A 163 26.56 -7.85 -0.42
CA GLN A 163 25.86 -7.99 0.87
C GLN A 163 26.43 -7.19 2.05
N ARG A 164 27.73 -6.87 2.05
CA ARG A 164 28.39 -6.10 3.12
C ARG A 164 28.60 -4.62 2.83
N ALA A 165 28.58 -4.21 1.56
CA ALA A 165 28.97 -2.85 1.15
C ALA A 165 27.79 -2.02 0.63
N ASN A 166 26.69 -2.67 0.22
CA ASN A 166 25.59 -2.04 -0.50
C ASN A 166 24.25 -2.11 0.25
N ASN A 167 24.24 -2.59 1.49
CA ASN A 167 23.05 -2.64 2.34
C ASN A 167 23.10 -1.49 3.35
N PHE A 168 22.06 -0.65 3.35
CA PHE A 168 21.91 0.48 4.26
C PHE A 168 20.67 0.25 5.12
N VAL A 169 20.86 0.15 6.42
CA VAL A 169 19.78 -0.15 7.38
C VAL A 169 19.41 1.13 8.12
N PHE A 170 18.12 1.44 8.16
CA PHE A 170 17.57 2.56 8.91
C PHE A 170 16.86 1.98 10.15
N GLY A 171 17.47 2.15 11.33
CA GLY A 171 16.98 1.54 12.58
C GLY A 171 15.77 2.25 13.20
N GLU A 172 15.62 3.56 12.97
CA GLU A 172 14.50 4.35 13.45
C GLU A 172 13.97 5.22 12.31
N CYS A 173 12.83 4.83 11.75
CA CYS A 173 12.06 5.64 10.82
C CYS A 173 10.67 5.82 11.42
N HIS A 174 10.49 6.89 12.19
CA HIS A 174 9.17 7.27 12.69
C HIS A 174 8.49 8.13 11.63
N ALA A 175 7.45 7.60 10.99
CA ALA A 175 6.51 8.45 10.28
C ALA A 175 5.85 9.37 11.32
N SER A 176 6.05 10.68 11.18
CA SER A 176 5.31 11.66 11.99
C SER A 176 3.88 11.68 11.46
N PHE A 177 2.94 11.13 12.22
CA PHE A 177 1.51 11.19 11.95
C PHE A 177 0.89 12.39 12.66
#